data_AF-A0A318TRP8-F1
#
_entry.id   AF-A0A318TRP8-F1
#
_cell.length_a   1.000
_cell.length_b   1.000
_cell.length_c   1.000
_cell.angle_alpha   90.00
_cell.angle_beta   90.00
_cell.angle_gamma   90.00
#
_symmetry.space_group_name_H-M   'P 1'
#
loop_
_entity.id
_entity.type
_entity.pdbx_description
1 polymer ?
#
loop_
_entity_poly.entity_id
_entity_poly.type
_entity_poly.pdbx_seq_one_letter_code
_entity_poly.pdbx_strand_id
1 'polypeptide(L)'
;MLKIKHIEFIKTVYDESLSHNIFSIANIQFSNYPPINGALLYWKKNTSRSDFTPEGDFKFFYDMSNITYYASVKFPKNIKLTRDQRQELAYILLDERGSIGTYSLKTDPSRKRKFRPQKALEKLNFPMGFDLKSIPSYVGPIIDEIDLSQLIKDNGNMSEKFVHDYCFWRYNLVKLHPSEFEKFLDYVDFAYICYACDQLTEEYLIEHIDKVDVSTLQYNYPVLSRLSASFKNYIVDELRRQNLKINDHFEEEVELFIEDETYFSEYSTIHLLDEYEVEEEEEKQEYHFFEFDRGQYKWPGSEHMVKGIPSLASQIYDDMGYKKRTNKEMDAHFEQYSELQIQLMSAVLEPHWLHRYRNKIDWQIVCKYNEHLTDDFLVSHAQFIDFEALGNNLWCELSVGFIKKYLKHFNHHQPIPIIIRHLTEELYMSYKDMIQVNSDLLFQYYDAVGNYDEYERLLELLKE
;
A
#
# COMPACT_ATOMS: atom_id res chain seq x y z
N MET A 1 -4.01 -12.60 -40.67
CA MET A 1 -3.20 -11.99 -39.60
C MET A 1 -2.43 -10.79 -40.16
N LEU A 2 -2.55 -9.62 -39.53
CA LEU A 2 -1.77 -8.44 -39.88
C LEU A 2 -0.31 -8.67 -39.48
N LYS A 3 0.65 -8.34 -40.34
CA LYS A 3 2.09 -8.49 -40.06
C LYS A 3 2.69 -7.11 -39.80
N ILE A 4 2.66 -6.70 -38.54
CA ILE A 4 3.19 -5.42 -38.07
C ILE A 4 4.70 -5.39 -38.30
N LYS A 5 5.19 -4.32 -38.93
CA LYS A 5 6.61 -4.07 -39.17
C LYS A 5 7.19 -3.14 -38.11
N HIS A 6 6.43 -2.11 -37.74
CA HIS A 6 6.84 -1.09 -36.79
C HIS A 6 5.61 -0.39 -36.22
N ILE A 7 5.62 -0.04 -34.93
CA ILE A 7 4.63 0.81 -34.28
C ILE A 7 5.37 2.02 -33.73
N GLU A 8 4.91 3.21 -34.08
CA GLU A 8 5.40 4.47 -33.54
C GLU A 8 4.31 5.09 -32.66
N PHE A 9 4.59 5.29 -31.38
CA PHE A 9 3.67 5.95 -30.47
C PHE A 9 3.98 7.46 -30.40
N ILE A 10 3.00 8.28 -30.75
CA ILE A 10 3.00 9.73 -30.59
C ILE A 10 2.28 10.06 -29.27
N LYS A 11 3.00 10.70 -28.33
CA LYS A 11 2.41 11.21 -27.09
C LYS A 11 1.46 12.36 -27.42
N THR A 12 0.24 12.32 -26.92
CA THR A 12 -0.71 13.45 -27.04
C THR A 12 -1.04 14.05 -25.69
N VAL A 13 -1.32 15.35 -25.76
CA VAL A 13 -1.61 16.26 -24.66
C VAL A 13 -3.03 16.01 -24.15
N TYR A 14 -3.20 16.05 -22.82
CA TYR A 14 -4.52 16.07 -22.20
C TYR A 14 -5.20 17.40 -22.53
N ASP A 15 -6.35 17.33 -23.20
CA ASP A 15 -7.25 18.48 -23.38
C ASP A 15 -8.52 18.18 -22.58
N GLU A 16 -8.71 18.91 -21.47
CA GLU A 16 -9.85 18.76 -20.56
C GLU A 16 -11.20 19.03 -21.25
N SER A 17 -11.21 19.59 -22.46
CA SER A 17 -12.43 19.77 -23.26
C SER A 17 -12.89 18.50 -24.01
N LEU A 18 -12.07 17.44 -24.07
CA LEU A 18 -12.38 16.21 -24.79
C LEU A 18 -12.99 15.15 -23.87
N SER A 19 -14.19 14.67 -24.22
CA SER A 19 -14.94 13.61 -23.52
C SER A 19 -14.28 12.21 -23.50
N HIS A 20 -13.06 12.09 -24.03
CA HIS A 20 -12.27 10.86 -24.12
C HIS A 20 -10.86 11.16 -23.62
N ASN A 21 -10.41 10.43 -22.60
CA ASN A 21 -9.06 10.56 -22.08
C ASN A 21 -8.11 9.78 -22.99
N ILE A 22 -7.65 10.44 -24.05
CA ILE A 22 -6.66 9.90 -24.99
C ILE A 22 -5.31 9.92 -24.30
N PHE A 23 -4.66 8.76 -24.19
CA PHE A 23 -3.35 8.62 -23.54
C PHE A 23 -2.22 8.30 -24.52
N SER A 24 -2.55 7.94 -25.77
CA SER A 24 -1.54 7.72 -26.81
C SER A 24 -2.15 7.74 -28.22
N ILE A 25 -1.34 8.09 -29.22
CA ILE A 25 -1.66 7.88 -30.63
C ILE A 25 -0.63 6.92 -31.21
N ALA A 26 -1.06 5.94 -31.98
CA ALA A 26 -0.16 5.01 -32.68
C ALA A 26 -0.22 5.21 -34.19
N ASN A 27 0.96 5.27 -34.81
CA ASN A 27 1.16 5.06 -36.23
C ASN A 27 1.74 3.66 -36.45
N ILE A 28 1.10 2.87 -37.30
CA ILE A 28 1.36 1.45 -37.44
C ILE A 28 1.74 1.17 -38.88
N GLN A 29 2.96 0.68 -39.07
CA GLN A 29 3.43 0.21 -40.37
C GLN A 29 3.28 -1.29 -40.43
N PHE A 30 2.65 -1.79 -41.50
CA PHE A 30 2.53 -3.23 -41.75
C PHE A 30 3.37 -3.61 -42.96
N SER A 31 3.78 -4.88 -43.00
CA SER A 31 4.42 -5.47 -44.19
C SER A 31 3.40 -5.97 -45.23
N ASN A 32 2.14 -6.14 -44.84
CA ASN A 32 1.07 -6.74 -45.66
C ASN A 32 -0.24 -5.93 -45.67
N TYR A 33 -0.23 -4.69 -45.20
CA TYR A 33 -1.40 -3.80 -45.13
C TYR A 33 -0.96 -2.33 -45.22
N PRO A 34 -1.79 -1.40 -45.74
CA PRO A 34 -1.46 0.03 -45.72
C PRO A 34 -1.21 0.54 -44.29
N PRO A 35 -0.31 1.52 -44.10
CA PRO A 35 -0.06 2.07 -42.77
C PRO A 35 -1.32 2.71 -42.19
N ILE A 36 -1.48 2.55 -40.88
CA ILE A 36 -2.55 3.18 -40.10
C ILE A 36 -1.90 4.32 -39.32
N ASN A 37 -2.22 5.56 -39.67
CA ASN A 37 -1.71 6.73 -38.96
C ASN A 37 -2.81 7.32 -38.09
N GLY A 38 -2.52 7.57 -36.81
CA GLY A 38 -3.47 8.22 -35.92
C GLY A 38 -4.46 7.29 -35.21
N ALA A 39 -4.10 6.04 -34.90
CA ALA A 39 -4.92 5.19 -34.04
C ALA A 39 -4.91 5.74 -32.60
N LEU A 40 -6.07 6.14 -32.08
CA LEU A 40 -6.16 6.80 -30.77
C LEU A 40 -6.40 5.78 -29.67
N LEU A 41 -5.48 5.66 -28.72
CA LEU A 41 -5.64 4.85 -27.52
C LEU A 41 -6.25 5.73 -26.43
N TYR A 42 -7.38 5.29 -25.88
CA TYR A 42 -8.13 6.05 -24.88
C TYR A 42 -8.73 5.15 -23.82
N TRP A 43 -9.04 5.73 -22.67
CA TRP A 43 -9.87 5.09 -21.66
C TRP A 43 -11.10 5.94 -21.35
N LYS A 44 -12.16 5.30 -20.85
CA LYS A 44 -13.41 5.96 -20.51
C LYS A 44 -14.17 5.21 -19.43
N LYS A 45 -14.95 5.93 -18.62
CA LYS A 45 -15.94 5.32 -17.72
C LYS A 45 -16.96 4.54 -18.55
N ASN A 46 -17.21 3.31 -18.16
CA ASN A 46 -18.16 2.47 -18.83
C ASN A 46 -19.59 2.89 -18.48
N THR A 47 -20.38 3.17 -19.51
CA THR A 47 -21.78 3.57 -19.37
C THR A 47 -22.74 2.52 -19.93
N SER A 48 -22.23 1.42 -20.48
CA SER A 48 -23.06 0.36 -21.06
C SER A 48 -22.46 -1.03 -20.92
N ARG A 49 -23.31 -2.06 -20.80
CA ARG A 49 -22.91 -3.47 -20.75
C ARG A 49 -22.51 -4.08 -22.11
N SER A 50 -22.53 -3.29 -23.18
CA SER A 50 -22.08 -3.73 -24.51
C SER A 50 -20.56 -3.85 -24.57
N ASP A 51 -20.05 -4.90 -25.20
CA ASP A 51 -18.62 -5.11 -25.49
C ASP A 51 -18.03 -4.05 -26.44
N PHE A 52 -18.90 -3.27 -27.09
CA PHE A 52 -18.52 -2.23 -28.05
C PHE A 52 -19.06 -0.87 -27.63
N THR A 53 -18.32 0.18 -27.95
CA THR A 53 -18.79 1.58 -27.85
C THR A 53 -19.85 1.88 -28.90
N PRO A 54 -20.65 2.96 -28.75
CA PRO A 54 -21.56 3.42 -29.81
C PRO A 54 -20.85 3.69 -31.15
N GLU A 55 -19.57 4.02 -31.10
CA GLU A 55 -18.70 4.25 -32.25
C GLU A 55 -18.14 2.94 -32.87
N GLY A 56 -18.37 1.79 -32.23
CA GLY A 56 -17.96 0.47 -32.71
C GLY A 56 -16.56 0.02 -32.29
N ASP A 57 -15.93 0.70 -31.32
CA ASP A 57 -14.63 0.30 -30.78
C ASP A 57 -14.81 -0.81 -29.73
N PHE A 58 -13.92 -1.82 -29.73
CA PHE A 58 -13.98 -2.90 -28.75
C PHE A 58 -13.53 -2.41 -27.37
N LYS A 59 -14.29 -2.73 -26.33
CA LYS A 59 -13.97 -2.38 -24.95
C LYS A 59 -13.12 -3.47 -24.33
N PHE A 60 -11.91 -3.10 -23.91
CA PHE A 60 -11.06 -3.97 -23.10
C PHE A 60 -11.28 -3.61 -21.63
N PHE A 61 -11.83 -4.56 -20.90
CA PHE A 61 -12.01 -4.46 -19.46
C PHE A 61 -10.82 -5.14 -18.79
N TYR A 62 -10.23 -4.43 -17.85
CA TYR A 62 -9.10 -4.91 -17.07
C TYR A 62 -9.52 -5.99 -16.07
N ASP A 63 -10.69 -5.80 -15.48
CA ASP A 63 -11.34 -6.74 -14.58
C ASP A 63 -12.77 -6.97 -15.07
N MET A 64 -13.08 -8.22 -15.41
CA MET A 64 -14.42 -8.60 -15.85
C MET A 64 -15.45 -8.55 -14.71
N SER A 65 -14.99 -8.51 -13.45
CA SER A 65 -15.83 -8.32 -12.26
C SER A 65 -16.06 -6.83 -11.92
N ASN A 66 -15.15 -5.94 -12.31
CA ASN A 66 -15.28 -4.49 -12.18
C ASN A 66 -15.20 -3.78 -13.54
N ILE A 67 -16.35 -3.69 -14.20
CA ILE A 67 -16.49 -3.10 -15.54
C ILE A 67 -16.63 -1.57 -15.52
N THR A 68 -16.18 -0.88 -14.46
CA THR A 68 -16.41 0.57 -14.28
C THR A 68 -15.68 1.43 -15.31
N TYR A 69 -14.51 0.99 -15.78
CA TYR A 69 -13.73 1.65 -16.82
C TYR A 69 -13.30 0.66 -17.90
N TYR A 70 -13.13 1.15 -19.12
CA TYR A 70 -12.57 0.36 -20.22
C TYR A 70 -11.49 1.14 -20.96
N ALA A 71 -10.52 0.40 -21.49
CA ALA A 71 -9.59 0.90 -22.48
C ALA A 71 -10.05 0.50 -23.89
N SER A 72 -9.75 1.32 -24.88
CA SER A 72 -10.09 1.02 -26.27
C SER A 72 -9.18 1.75 -27.24
N VAL A 73 -9.26 1.37 -28.52
CA VAL A 73 -8.52 1.99 -29.62
C VAL A 73 -9.48 2.43 -30.70
N LYS A 74 -9.50 3.73 -30.96
CA LYS A 74 -10.27 4.33 -32.05
C LYS A 74 -9.39 4.44 -33.29
N PHE A 75 -9.71 3.62 -34.29
CA PHE A 75 -9.03 3.66 -35.58
C PHE A 75 -9.63 4.74 -36.50
N PRO A 76 -8.82 5.44 -37.31
CA PRO A 76 -9.29 6.33 -38.35
C PRO A 76 -10.41 5.74 -39.23
N LYS A 77 -11.40 6.56 -39.57
CA LYS A 77 -12.64 6.13 -40.27
C LYS A 77 -12.40 5.51 -41.66
N ASN A 78 -11.28 5.85 -42.31
CA ASN A 78 -10.92 5.41 -43.65
C ASN A 78 -10.25 4.02 -43.69
N ILE A 79 -10.09 3.34 -42.55
CA ILE A 79 -9.38 2.07 -42.46
C ILE A 79 -10.31 0.88 -42.73
N LYS A 80 -9.92 0.02 -43.69
CA LYS A 80 -10.63 -1.19 -44.11
C LYS A 80 -10.24 -2.46 -43.30
N LEU A 81 -10.12 -2.33 -41.98
CA LEU A 81 -9.94 -3.49 -41.09
C LEU A 81 -11.30 -4.13 -40.76
N THR A 82 -11.34 -5.46 -40.78
CA THR A 82 -12.49 -6.24 -40.25
C THR A 82 -12.61 -6.06 -38.73
N ARG A 83 -13.75 -6.45 -38.16
CA ARG A 83 -14.02 -6.35 -36.71
C ARG A 83 -12.97 -7.11 -35.89
N ASP A 84 -12.69 -8.35 -36.28
CA ASP A 84 -11.73 -9.21 -35.57
C ASP A 84 -10.31 -8.65 -35.67
N GLN A 85 -9.91 -8.13 -36.85
CA GLN A 85 -8.62 -7.46 -37.02
C GLN A 85 -8.50 -6.17 -36.21
N ARG A 86 -9.58 -5.41 -36.05
CA ARG A 86 -9.60 -4.21 -35.19
C ARG A 86 -9.43 -4.59 -33.74
N GLN A 87 -10.12 -5.65 -33.29
CA GLN A 87 -10.01 -6.14 -31.91
C GLN A 87 -8.61 -6.69 -31.62
N GLU A 88 -8.08 -7.56 -32.50
CA GLU A 88 -6.74 -8.13 -32.36
C GLU A 88 -5.66 -7.03 -32.35
N LEU A 89 -5.74 -6.06 -33.27
CA LEU A 89 -4.80 -4.95 -33.33
C LEU A 89 -4.93 -4.01 -32.13
N ALA A 90 -6.16 -3.73 -31.66
CA ALA A 90 -6.39 -2.92 -30.48
C ALA A 90 -5.80 -3.58 -29.22
N TYR A 91 -5.94 -4.89 -29.08
CA TYR A 91 -5.30 -5.66 -28.01
C TYR A 91 -3.78 -5.48 -28.05
N ILE A 92 -3.14 -5.71 -29.20
CA ILE A 92 -1.68 -5.57 -29.36
C ILE A 92 -1.22 -4.14 -29.03
N LEU A 93 -1.93 -3.11 -29.47
CA LEU A 93 -1.55 -1.73 -29.21
C LEU A 93 -1.68 -1.34 -27.74
N LEU A 94 -2.72 -1.82 -27.06
CA LEU A 94 -2.92 -1.60 -25.64
C LEU A 94 -1.91 -2.38 -24.80
N ASP A 95 -1.59 -3.61 -25.20
CA ASP A 95 -0.60 -4.48 -24.55
C ASP A 95 0.82 -3.91 -24.68
N GLU A 96 1.23 -3.55 -25.90
CA GLU A 96 2.52 -2.87 -26.16
C GLU A 96 2.58 -1.55 -25.37
N ARG A 97 1.52 -0.72 -25.42
CA ARG A 97 1.55 0.58 -24.72
C ARG A 97 1.50 0.44 -23.19
N GLY A 98 0.75 -0.54 -22.67
CA GLY A 98 0.64 -0.87 -21.25
C GLY A 98 1.92 -1.47 -20.68
N SER A 99 2.68 -2.18 -21.52
CA SER A 99 4.04 -2.66 -21.22
C SER A 99 5.10 -1.55 -21.24
N ILE A 100 4.86 -0.48 -22.02
CA ILE A 100 5.72 0.71 -22.17
C ILE A 100 5.39 1.79 -21.10
N GLY A 101 4.70 1.42 -20.02
CA GLY A 101 4.57 2.26 -18.83
C GLY A 101 5.89 2.31 -18.07
N THR A 102 6.50 3.49 -17.98
CA THR A 102 7.66 3.75 -17.11
C THR A 102 7.32 3.42 -15.67
N TYR A 103 8.08 2.49 -15.10
CA TYR A 103 8.02 2.13 -13.69
C TYR A 103 9.01 3.00 -12.91
N SER A 104 8.52 3.62 -11.84
CA SER A 104 9.29 3.75 -10.61
C SER A 104 8.88 2.58 -9.73
N LEU A 105 9.49 1.40 -9.94
CA LEU A 105 9.72 0.57 -8.76
C LEU A 105 10.56 1.44 -7.83
N LYS A 106 10.29 1.46 -6.52
CA LYS A 106 11.26 1.95 -5.54
C LYS A 106 12.54 1.15 -5.75
N THR A 107 13.41 1.60 -6.65
CA THR A 107 14.77 1.11 -6.76
C THR A 107 15.47 1.81 -5.62
N ASP A 108 15.41 1.17 -4.47
CA ASP A 108 16.17 1.53 -3.29
C ASP A 108 17.60 1.92 -3.73
N PRO A 109 18.17 3.03 -3.20
CA PRO A 109 19.60 3.32 -3.32
C PRO A 109 20.49 2.09 -3.05
N SER A 110 20.02 1.13 -2.25
CA SER A 110 20.65 -0.17 -2.00
C SER A 110 20.78 -1.07 -3.23
N ARG A 111 19.95 -0.94 -4.28
CA ARG A 111 20.13 -1.68 -5.55
C ARG A 111 21.38 -1.26 -6.32
N LYS A 112 21.91 -0.06 -6.07
CA LYS A 112 23.25 0.33 -6.54
C LYS A 112 24.38 -0.25 -5.70
N ARG A 113 24.11 -0.54 -4.42
CA ARG A 113 25.08 -1.23 -3.57
C ARG A 113 25.18 -2.67 -4.05
N LYS A 114 26.35 -3.05 -4.56
CA LYS A 114 26.71 -4.44 -4.90
C LYS A 114 26.83 -5.33 -3.65
N PHE A 115 26.02 -5.11 -2.62
CA PHE A 115 26.00 -5.97 -1.44
C PHE A 115 25.47 -7.34 -1.85
N ARG A 116 26.33 -8.35 -1.70
CA ARG A 116 25.99 -9.75 -2.01
C ARG A 116 25.90 -10.48 -0.67
N PRO A 117 24.70 -10.56 -0.05
CA PRO A 117 24.56 -11.01 1.35
C PRO A 117 25.17 -12.40 1.56
N GLN A 118 24.95 -13.32 0.63
CA GLN A 118 25.54 -14.67 0.65
C GLN A 118 27.07 -14.65 0.68
N LYS A 119 27.72 -13.90 -0.22
CA LYS A 119 29.18 -13.82 -0.29
C LYS A 119 29.80 -13.10 0.90
N ALA A 120 29.07 -12.16 1.48
CA ALA A 120 29.51 -11.44 2.66
C ALA A 120 29.36 -12.33 3.91
N LEU A 121 28.27 -13.10 4.00
CA LEU A 121 28.04 -14.09 5.05
C LEU A 121 29.11 -15.18 5.06
N GLU A 122 29.50 -15.69 3.89
CA GLU A 122 30.58 -16.69 3.73
C GLU A 122 31.95 -16.20 4.22
N LYS A 123 32.14 -14.88 4.38
CA LYS A 123 33.38 -14.31 4.93
C LYS A 123 33.35 -14.19 6.45
N LEU A 124 32.17 -14.31 7.07
CA LEU A 124 32.03 -14.24 8.51
C LEU A 124 32.46 -15.56 9.14
N ASN A 125 33.44 -15.48 10.04
CA ASN A 125 33.89 -16.62 10.83
C ASN A 125 33.10 -16.67 12.14
N PHE A 126 31.93 -17.31 12.10
CA PHE A 126 31.06 -17.45 13.28
C PHE A 126 31.80 -18.17 14.43
N PRO A 127 31.86 -17.57 15.63
CA PRO A 127 32.36 -18.23 16.83
C PRO A 127 31.56 -19.49 17.17
N MET A 128 32.22 -20.47 17.79
CA MET A 128 31.54 -21.68 18.24
C MET A 128 30.48 -21.33 19.29
N GLY A 129 29.23 -21.73 19.05
CA GLY A 129 28.11 -21.43 19.93
C GLY A 129 27.62 -19.98 19.89
N PHE A 130 27.90 -19.25 18.80
CA PHE A 130 27.35 -17.90 18.59
C PHE A 130 25.81 -17.92 18.65
N ASP A 131 25.26 -17.08 19.52
CA ASP A 131 23.82 -16.81 19.61
C ASP A 131 23.52 -15.48 18.91
N LEU A 132 22.51 -15.43 18.04
CA LEU A 132 22.13 -14.22 17.33
C LEU A 132 21.72 -13.08 18.29
N LYS A 133 21.19 -13.44 19.47
CA LYS A 133 20.73 -12.51 20.52
C LYS A 133 21.86 -11.92 21.36
N SER A 134 23.08 -12.44 21.20
CA SER A 134 24.25 -12.01 21.96
C SER A 134 24.71 -10.59 21.62
N ILE A 135 24.31 -10.07 20.46
CA ILE A 135 24.54 -8.69 20.04
C ILE A 135 23.18 -7.97 19.97
N PRO A 136 22.88 -7.05 20.90
CA PRO A 136 21.59 -6.39 20.99
C PRO A 136 21.15 -5.69 19.70
N SER A 137 19.83 -5.54 19.55
CA SER A 137 19.19 -4.92 18.38
C SER A 137 19.56 -3.45 18.20
N TYR A 138 19.76 -2.69 19.28
CA TYR A 138 20.12 -1.28 19.22
C TYR A 138 21.55 -1.02 18.71
N VAL A 139 22.42 -2.05 18.68
CA VAL A 139 23.81 -1.89 18.28
C VAL A 139 23.91 -1.72 16.75
N GLY A 140 24.36 -0.55 16.31
CA GLY A 140 24.50 -0.21 14.89
C GLY A 140 25.74 -0.81 14.21
N PRO A 141 25.99 -0.44 12.93
CA PRO A 141 27.23 -0.80 12.22
C PRO A 141 28.46 -0.04 12.75
N ILE A 142 28.25 1.15 13.31
CA ILE A 142 29.27 1.92 14.04
C ILE A 142 29.01 1.67 15.51
N ILE A 143 29.95 1.01 16.17
CA ILE A 143 29.86 0.55 17.56
C ILE A 143 30.83 1.42 18.36
N ASP A 144 30.37 1.96 19.48
CA ASP A 144 31.26 2.70 20.37
C ASP A 144 32.20 1.74 21.14
N GLU A 145 33.28 2.27 21.69
CA GLU A 145 34.27 1.45 22.41
C GLU A 145 33.70 0.81 23.68
N ILE A 146 32.67 1.42 24.28
CA ILE A 146 32.06 0.97 25.54
C ILE A 146 31.22 -0.28 25.29
N ASP A 147 30.28 -0.22 24.34
CA ASP A 147 29.44 -1.31 23.89
C ASP A 147 30.29 -2.46 23.35
N LEU A 148 31.30 -2.16 22.54
CA LEU A 148 32.20 -3.18 22.00
C LEU A 148 32.95 -3.91 23.13
N SER A 149 33.50 -3.17 24.10
CA SER A 149 34.19 -3.76 25.24
C SER A 149 33.26 -4.62 26.09
N GLN A 150 32.02 -4.16 26.29
CA GLN A 150 31.02 -4.89 27.05
C GLN A 150 30.59 -6.17 26.32
N LEU A 151 30.34 -6.10 25.01
CA LEU A 151 29.99 -7.24 24.16
C LEU A 151 31.07 -8.33 24.18
N ILE A 152 32.35 -7.95 24.06
CA ILE A 152 33.48 -8.89 24.09
C ILE A 152 33.60 -9.52 25.48
N LYS A 153 33.38 -8.73 26.54
CA LYS A 153 33.45 -9.22 27.93
C LYS A 153 32.34 -10.21 28.24
N ASP A 154 31.11 -9.93 27.79
CA ASP A 154 29.94 -10.77 28.01
C ASP A 154 29.98 -12.01 27.10
N ASN A 155 30.66 -11.91 25.95
CA ASN A 155 30.80 -12.99 24.98
C ASN A 155 32.27 -13.28 24.67
N GLY A 156 32.99 -13.87 25.62
CA GLY A 156 34.45 -14.09 25.54
C GLY A 156 34.98 -14.92 24.35
N ASN A 157 34.08 -15.50 23.54
CA ASN A 157 34.43 -16.23 22.31
C ASN A 157 34.37 -15.35 21.05
N MET A 158 33.89 -14.11 21.14
CA MET A 158 33.81 -13.19 20.00
C MET A 158 35.09 -12.37 19.88
N SER A 159 35.58 -12.23 18.66
CA SER A 159 36.62 -11.25 18.36
C SER A 159 35.98 -9.91 18.01
N GLU A 160 36.64 -8.81 18.37
CA GLU A 160 36.27 -7.45 17.96
C GLU A 160 36.00 -7.35 16.45
N LYS A 161 36.90 -7.95 15.65
CA LYS A 161 36.76 -8.00 14.20
C LYS A 161 35.45 -8.68 13.77
N PHE A 162 35.10 -9.81 14.39
CA PHE A 162 33.85 -10.50 14.07
C PHE A 162 32.62 -9.64 14.41
N VAL A 163 32.62 -8.97 15.57
CA VAL A 163 31.51 -8.09 15.98
C VAL A 163 31.30 -6.98 14.96
N HIS A 164 32.36 -6.28 14.55
CA HIS A 164 32.27 -5.26 13.49
C HIS A 164 31.79 -5.82 12.15
N ASP A 165 32.39 -6.92 11.68
CA ASP A 165 32.05 -7.53 10.38
C ASP A 165 30.58 -8.02 10.37
N TYR A 166 30.11 -8.61 11.47
CA TYR A 166 28.73 -9.10 11.61
C TYR A 166 27.73 -7.94 11.74
N CYS A 167 28.01 -6.93 12.56
CA CYS A 167 27.14 -5.75 12.69
C CYS A 167 27.00 -5.00 11.36
N PHE A 168 28.10 -4.86 10.61
CA PHE A 168 28.07 -4.30 9.26
C PHE A 168 27.27 -5.19 8.29
N TRP A 169 27.42 -6.51 8.37
CA TRP A 169 26.67 -7.44 7.53
C TRP A 169 25.16 -7.37 7.79
N ARG A 170 24.71 -7.48 9.06
CA ARG A 170 23.28 -7.40 9.39
C ARG A 170 22.67 -6.06 9.03
N TYR A 171 23.40 -4.96 9.22
CA TYR A 171 22.96 -3.61 8.83
C TYR A 171 22.71 -3.49 7.33
N ASN A 172 23.60 -4.02 6.48
CA ASN A 172 23.38 -4.00 5.04
C ASN A 172 22.32 -5.02 4.59
N LEU A 173 22.12 -6.10 5.36
CA LEU A 173 21.08 -7.10 5.09
C LEU A 173 19.68 -6.51 5.26
N VAL A 174 19.40 -5.82 6.38
CA VAL A 174 18.06 -5.25 6.68
C VAL A 174 17.67 -4.07 5.80
N LYS A 175 18.63 -3.52 5.03
CA LYS A 175 18.40 -2.54 3.96
C LYS A 175 17.98 -3.17 2.63
N LEU A 176 18.00 -4.49 2.52
CA LEU A 176 17.40 -5.18 1.39
C LEU A 176 15.90 -5.30 1.61
N HIS A 177 15.15 -5.46 0.52
CA HIS A 177 13.73 -5.78 0.62
C HIS A 177 13.51 -7.07 1.40
N PRO A 178 12.47 -7.20 2.26
CA PRO A 178 12.30 -8.39 3.10
C PRO A 178 12.29 -9.72 2.34
N SER A 179 11.66 -9.77 1.16
CA SER A 179 11.71 -10.95 0.28
C SER A 179 13.13 -11.33 -0.22
N GLU A 180 14.09 -10.41 -0.20
CA GLU A 180 15.48 -10.65 -0.59
C GLU A 180 16.32 -11.20 0.56
N PHE A 181 16.02 -10.79 1.81
CA PHE A 181 16.77 -11.25 2.99
C PHE A 181 16.14 -12.46 3.71
N GLU A 182 14.91 -12.86 3.39
CA GLU A 182 14.15 -13.90 4.09
C GLU A 182 14.91 -15.24 4.24
N LYS A 183 15.70 -15.62 3.24
CA LYS A 183 16.56 -16.82 3.30
C LYS A 183 17.72 -16.74 4.31
N PHE A 184 17.96 -15.59 4.91
CA PHE A 184 19.02 -15.34 5.89
C PHE A 184 18.49 -15.14 7.31
N LEU A 185 17.19 -15.33 7.55
CA LEU A 185 16.59 -15.17 8.89
C LEU A 185 17.25 -16.04 9.96
N ASP A 186 17.87 -17.17 9.59
CA ASP A 186 18.62 -18.03 10.52
C ASP A 186 19.98 -17.44 10.97
N TYR A 187 20.39 -16.30 10.40
CA TYR A 187 21.68 -15.65 10.65
C TYR A 187 21.54 -14.24 11.22
N VAL A 188 20.33 -13.77 11.49
CA VAL A 188 20.06 -12.44 12.05
C VAL A 188 18.93 -12.54 13.07
N ASP A 189 19.10 -11.87 14.21
CA ASP A 189 18.03 -11.82 15.20
C ASP A 189 16.83 -11.00 14.65
N PHE A 190 15.62 -11.56 14.77
CA PHE A 190 14.41 -10.90 14.27
C PHE A 190 14.14 -9.60 15.03
N ALA A 191 14.59 -9.48 16.29
CA ALA A 191 14.53 -8.24 17.05
C ALA A 191 15.30 -7.09 16.38
N TYR A 192 16.42 -7.38 15.69
CA TYR A 192 17.16 -6.41 14.90
C TYR A 192 16.40 -6.02 13.62
N ILE A 193 15.71 -6.96 12.99
CA ILE A 193 14.85 -6.69 11.83
C ILE A 193 13.71 -5.75 12.24
N CYS A 194 13.00 -6.07 13.33
CA CYS A 194 11.94 -5.22 13.89
C CYS A 194 12.45 -3.80 14.21
N TYR A 195 13.68 -3.67 14.68
CA TYR A 195 14.29 -2.39 15.02
C TYR A 195 14.70 -1.57 13.78
N ALA A 196 15.36 -2.20 12.80
CA ALA A 196 16.13 -1.48 11.79
C ALA A 196 15.58 -1.56 10.35
N CYS A 197 14.67 -2.49 10.06
CA CYS A 197 14.09 -2.61 8.72
C CYS A 197 12.85 -1.72 8.59
N ASP A 198 12.96 -0.66 7.81
CA ASP A 198 11.89 0.32 7.56
C ASP A 198 10.90 -0.14 6.47
N GLN A 199 11.12 -1.30 5.84
CA GLN A 199 10.30 -1.85 4.74
C GLN A 199 9.35 -2.98 5.20
N LEU A 200 9.25 -3.23 6.50
CA LEU A 200 8.32 -4.21 7.03
C LEU A 200 6.88 -3.76 6.77
N THR A 201 6.10 -4.63 6.17
CA THR A 201 4.65 -4.49 6.03
C THR A 201 3.96 -5.18 7.19
N GLU A 202 2.73 -4.76 7.48
CA GLU A 202 1.91 -5.42 8.49
C GLU A 202 1.67 -6.90 8.16
N GLU A 203 1.43 -7.23 6.89
CA GLU A 203 1.28 -8.62 6.43
C GLU A 203 2.53 -9.47 6.75
N TYR A 204 3.74 -8.93 6.47
CA TYR A 204 4.99 -9.63 6.78
C TYR A 204 5.19 -9.85 8.29
N LEU A 205 4.82 -8.86 9.12
CA LEU A 205 4.88 -8.97 10.58
C LEU A 205 3.87 -10.00 11.11
N ILE A 206 2.65 -10.04 10.57
CA ILE A 206 1.62 -11.02 10.96
C ILE A 206 2.07 -12.44 10.60
N GLU A 207 2.68 -12.64 9.45
CA GLU A 207 3.19 -13.97 9.06
C GLU A 207 4.29 -14.50 9.97
N HIS A 208 5.09 -13.60 10.53
CA HIS A 208 6.20 -13.90 11.41
C HIS A 208 5.90 -13.53 12.86
N ILE A 209 4.62 -13.50 13.26
CA ILE A 209 4.18 -12.96 14.56
C ILE A 209 4.86 -13.65 15.75
N ASP A 210 5.24 -14.92 15.60
CA ASP A 210 5.96 -15.72 16.59
C ASP A 210 7.41 -15.25 16.82
N LYS A 211 7.97 -14.53 15.85
CA LYS A 211 9.33 -13.96 15.88
C LYS A 211 9.34 -12.46 16.16
N VAL A 212 8.20 -11.77 16.00
CA VAL A 212 8.10 -10.31 16.20
C VAL A 212 8.45 -9.95 17.63
N ASP A 213 9.45 -9.09 17.79
CA ASP A 213 9.81 -8.49 19.07
C ASP A 213 9.16 -7.10 19.19
N VAL A 214 8.04 -7.03 19.90
CA VAL A 214 7.31 -5.76 20.13
C VAL A 214 8.13 -4.75 20.93
N SER A 215 9.09 -5.22 21.74
CA SER A 215 9.94 -4.37 22.56
C SER A 215 10.89 -3.54 21.72
N THR A 216 11.31 -4.06 20.56
CA THR A 216 12.16 -3.35 19.61
C THR A 216 11.36 -2.69 18.49
N LEU A 217 10.26 -3.31 18.05
CA LEU A 217 9.39 -2.77 17.00
C LEU A 217 8.80 -1.39 17.37
N GLN A 218 8.51 -1.14 18.65
CA GLN A 218 8.01 0.15 19.13
C GLN A 218 8.96 1.35 18.92
N TYR A 219 10.18 1.11 18.44
CA TYR A 219 11.16 2.15 18.10
C TYR A 219 11.33 2.34 16.58
N ASN A 220 10.64 1.55 15.76
CA ASN A 220 10.70 1.64 14.30
C ASN A 220 9.56 2.50 13.76
N TYR A 221 9.69 3.82 13.95
CA TYR A 221 8.66 4.80 13.59
C TYR A 221 8.17 4.73 12.14
N PRO A 222 9.04 4.50 11.12
CA PRO A 222 8.58 4.31 9.75
C PRO A 222 7.61 3.13 9.56
N VAL A 223 7.80 2.05 10.32
CA VAL A 223 6.87 0.92 10.30
C VAL A 223 5.61 1.28 11.08
N LEU A 224 5.74 1.81 12.30
CA LEU A 224 4.60 2.19 13.15
C LEU A 224 3.64 3.17 12.47
N SER A 225 4.16 4.07 11.62
CA SER A 225 3.34 5.05 10.88
C SER A 225 2.41 4.42 9.85
N ARG A 226 2.58 3.14 9.50
CA ARG A 226 1.80 2.44 8.48
C ARG A 226 0.99 1.26 9.03
N LEU A 227 1.12 0.97 10.31
CA LEU A 227 0.38 -0.11 10.94
C LEU A 227 -1.06 0.31 11.20
N SER A 228 -1.98 -0.61 10.96
CA SER A 228 -3.37 -0.49 11.34
C SER A 228 -3.50 -0.29 12.84
N ALA A 229 -4.58 0.38 13.25
CA ALA A 229 -4.94 0.49 14.65
C ALA A 229 -5.06 -0.88 15.35
N SER A 230 -5.44 -1.93 14.62
CA SER A 230 -5.49 -3.30 15.16
C SER A 230 -4.10 -3.79 15.56
N PHE A 231 -3.09 -3.60 14.72
CA PHE A 231 -1.74 -4.04 15.03
C PHE A 231 -1.05 -3.14 16.07
N LYS A 232 -1.30 -1.83 16.03
CA LYS A 232 -0.84 -0.90 17.09
C LYS A 232 -1.39 -1.28 18.47
N ASN A 233 -2.68 -1.63 18.55
CA ASN A 233 -3.30 -2.19 19.76
C ASN A 233 -2.55 -3.46 20.23
N TYR A 234 -2.29 -4.39 19.32
CA TYR A 234 -1.54 -5.62 19.63
C TYR A 234 -0.15 -5.32 20.22
N ILE A 235 0.61 -4.38 19.65
CA ILE A 235 1.92 -3.98 20.18
C ILE A 235 1.79 -3.52 21.64
N VAL A 236 0.84 -2.63 21.92
CA VAL A 236 0.64 -2.07 23.26
C VAL A 236 0.19 -3.15 24.26
N ASP A 237 -0.76 -3.99 23.88
CA ASP A 237 -1.26 -5.07 24.73
C ASP A 237 -0.17 -6.09 25.03
N GLU A 238 0.67 -6.40 24.05
CA GLU A 238 1.78 -7.33 24.20
C GLU A 238 2.90 -6.75 25.09
N LEU A 239 3.22 -5.46 24.96
CA LEU A 239 4.14 -4.76 25.87
C LEU A 239 3.62 -4.79 27.32
N ARG A 240 2.33 -4.52 27.53
CA ARG A 240 1.68 -4.59 28.84
C ARG A 240 1.68 -6.02 29.39
N ARG A 241 1.37 -7.01 28.56
CA ARG A 241 1.36 -8.44 28.93
C ARG A 241 2.73 -8.92 29.37
N GLN A 242 3.78 -8.44 28.71
CA GLN A 242 5.17 -8.77 29.04
C GLN A 242 5.76 -7.89 30.16
N ASN A 243 5.00 -6.91 30.66
CA ASN A 243 5.45 -5.91 31.64
C ASN A 243 6.72 -5.17 31.20
N LEU A 244 6.75 -4.79 29.92
CA LEU A 244 7.83 -4.03 29.30
C LEU A 244 7.49 -2.54 29.28
N LYS A 245 8.54 -1.71 29.20
CA LYS A 245 8.38 -0.26 29.09
C LYS A 245 7.77 0.09 27.73
N ILE A 246 6.73 0.91 27.76
CA ILE A 246 6.15 1.54 26.57
C ILE A 246 7.03 2.73 26.20
N ASN A 247 7.25 2.94 24.91
CA ASN A 247 8.04 4.05 24.39
C ASN A 247 7.52 5.40 24.92
N ASP A 248 8.44 6.20 25.48
CA ASP A 248 8.17 7.52 26.05
C ASP A 248 7.48 8.47 25.04
N HIS A 249 7.66 8.26 23.74
CA HIS A 249 7.03 9.07 22.69
C HIS A 249 5.50 9.00 22.70
N PHE A 250 4.90 7.86 23.06
CA PHE A 250 3.45 7.66 23.02
C PHE A 250 2.86 7.06 24.31
N GLU A 251 3.67 6.90 25.36
CA GLU A 251 3.24 6.31 26.63
C GLU A 251 2.06 7.07 27.27
N GLU A 252 2.07 8.41 27.20
CA GLU A 252 1.02 9.25 27.79
C GLU A 252 -0.23 9.37 26.89
N GLU A 253 -0.14 9.01 25.61
CA GLU A 253 -1.18 9.21 24.61
C GLU A 253 -1.41 7.98 23.72
N VAL A 254 -1.40 6.81 24.35
CA VAL A 254 -1.58 5.50 23.69
C VAL A 254 -2.81 5.44 22.79
N GLU A 255 -3.94 6.01 23.23
CA GLU A 255 -5.18 6.03 22.43
C GLU A 255 -4.99 6.82 21.14
N LEU A 256 -4.33 7.99 21.21
CA LEU A 256 -4.04 8.81 20.04
C LEU A 256 -3.08 8.09 19.08
N PHE A 257 -2.02 7.46 19.60
CA PHE A 257 -1.10 6.65 18.78
C PHE A 257 -1.84 5.57 17.98
N ILE A 258 -2.82 4.91 18.60
CA ILE A 258 -3.61 3.83 17.99
C ILE A 258 -4.61 4.39 16.97
N GLU A 259 -5.31 5.47 17.30
CA GLU A 259 -6.45 6.01 16.52
C GLU A 259 -6.07 7.05 15.46
N ASP A 260 -4.85 7.59 15.50
CA ASP A 260 -4.38 8.57 14.53
C ASP A 260 -3.41 7.90 13.51
N GLU A 261 -3.85 7.83 12.26
CA GLU A 261 -3.04 7.38 11.12
C GLU A 261 -1.85 8.31 10.85
N THR A 262 -1.95 9.58 11.23
CA THR A 262 -0.93 10.59 10.97
C THR A 262 0.09 10.75 12.09
N TYR A 263 -0.08 10.05 13.21
CA TYR A 263 0.71 10.19 14.44
C TYR A 263 2.24 10.16 14.21
N PHE A 264 2.72 9.27 13.33
CA PHE A 264 4.13 9.18 12.93
C PHE A 264 4.33 9.43 11.44
N SER A 265 3.41 10.14 10.78
CA SER A 265 3.49 10.44 9.35
C SER A 265 4.76 11.19 8.96
N GLU A 266 5.36 11.96 9.86
CA GLU A 266 6.66 12.62 9.65
C GLU A 266 7.83 11.62 9.49
N TYR A 267 7.71 10.43 10.09
CA TYR A 267 8.65 9.32 9.92
C TYR A 267 8.22 8.35 8.82
N SER A 268 7.02 8.52 8.27
CA SER A 268 6.63 7.78 7.10
C SER A 268 7.66 8.09 6.01
N THR A 269 8.22 7.05 5.41
CA THR A 269 9.18 7.23 4.32
C THR A 269 8.47 7.78 3.09
N ILE A 270 8.25 9.10 3.06
CA ILE A 270 7.93 9.86 1.85
C ILE A 270 9.25 10.00 1.10
N HIS A 271 9.61 9.03 0.27
CA HIS A 271 10.68 9.24 -0.71
C HIS A 271 10.16 10.10 -1.87
N LEU A 272 9.97 11.38 -1.58
CA LEU A 272 9.97 12.46 -2.55
C LEU A 272 11.03 13.47 -2.10
N LEU A 273 12.26 13.29 -2.61
CA LEU A 273 13.33 14.28 -2.68
C LEU A 273 13.48 15.20 -1.44
N ASP A 274 14.24 14.76 -0.44
CA ASP A 274 14.86 15.73 0.47
C ASP A 274 16.15 16.25 -0.18
N GLU A 275 16.09 17.51 -0.62
CA GLU A 275 17.15 18.26 -1.29
C GLU A 275 18.33 18.67 -0.37
N TYR A 276 18.41 18.22 0.89
CA TYR A 276 19.38 18.78 1.82
C TYR A 276 20.19 17.74 2.62
N GLU A 277 21.48 17.77 2.32
CA GLU A 277 22.64 17.63 3.23
C GLU A 277 22.97 16.25 3.83
N VAL A 278 23.92 15.55 3.18
CA VAL A 278 25.30 15.44 3.71
C VAL A 278 26.27 15.32 2.52
N GLU A 279 27.26 16.22 2.46
CA GLU A 279 28.38 16.22 1.52
C GLU A 279 29.31 15.00 1.75
N GLU A 280 29.00 13.84 1.17
CA GLU A 280 30.01 12.81 0.90
C GLU A 280 29.88 12.37 -0.56
N GLU A 281 30.91 12.70 -1.34
CA GLU A 281 31.15 12.36 -2.76
C GLU A 281 29.88 12.21 -3.60
N GLU A 282 29.56 13.23 -4.42
CA GLU A 282 28.53 13.20 -5.45
C GLU A 282 28.64 11.95 -6.35
N GLU A 283 28.12 10.81 -5.90
CA GLU A 283 27.66 9.75 -6.75
C GLU A 283 26.51 10.37 -7.52
N LYS A 284 26.81 10.83 -8.75
CA LYS A 284 25.80 11.05 -9.78
C LYS A 284 24.86 9.85 -9.71
N GLN A 285 23.66 10.08 -9.20
CA GLN A 285 22.65 9.07 -9.23
C GLN A 285 22.30 8.87 -10.72
N GLU A 286 22.96 7.92 -11.38
CA GLU A 286 22.39 7.26 -12.56
C GLU A 286 21.10 6.60 -12.08
N TYR A 287 20.01 7.34 -12.13
CA TYR A 287 18.73 6.72 -12.32
C TYR A 287 18.89 5.89 -13.58
N HIS A 288 18.83 4.56 -13.45
CA HIS A 288 18.33 3.77 -14.57
C HIS A 288 16.84 4.07 -14.67
N PHE A 289 16.49 5.30 -15.06
CA PHE A 289 15.47 5.41 -16.07
C PHE A 289 15.92 4.44 -17.15
N PHE A 290 15.09 3.46 -17.47
CA PHE A 290 15.14 2.97 -18.83
C PHE A 290 14.76 4.17 -19.70
N GLU A 291 15.73 5.06 -19.95
CA GLU A 291 15.70 5.99 -21.05
C GLU A 291 15.73 5.10 -22.28
N PHE A 292 14.55 4.70 -22.74
CA PHE A 292 14.41 4.36 -24.13
C PHE A 292 14.85 5.57 -24.95
N ASP A 293 15.56 5.29 -26.04
CA ASP A 293 15.95 6.26 -27.05
C ASP A 293 14.70 7.09 -27.45
N ARG A 294 14.65 8.31 -26.94
CA ARG A 294 13.45 9.16 -26.92
C ARG A 294 13.33 10.01 -28.20
N GLY A 295 13.96 9.57 -29.30
CA GLY A 295 13.98 10.32 -30.55
C GLY A 295 14.62 11.71 -30.41
N GLN A 296 14.77 12.41 -31.54
CA GLN A 296 15.55 13.65 -31.63
C GLN A 296 14.94 14.90 -30.96
N TYR A 297 13.71 14.83 -30.43
CA TYR A 297 12.98 16.01 -29.96
C TYR A 297 12.32 15.75 -28.58
N LYS A 298 13.04 16.07 -27.48
CA LYS A 298 12.57 15.91 -26.09
C LYS A 298 12.33 17.26 -25.40
N TRP A 299 11.32 17.32 -24.50
CA TRP A 299 10.98 18.46 -23.62
C TRP A 299 11.06 18.03 -22.13
N PRO A 300 11.57 18.87 -21.20
CA PRO A 300 11.60 18.59 -19.75
C PRO A 300 10.18 18.52 -19.14
N GLY A 301 9.95 17.65 -18.14
CA GLY A 301 8.67 17.57 -17.39
C GLY A 301 7.65 16.53 -17.87
N SER A 302 8.02 15.65 -18.81
CA SER A 302 7.11 14.66 -19.42
C SER A 302 6.81 13.42 -18.56
N GLU A 303 7.35 13.36 -17.35
CA GLU A 303 7.41 12.22 -16.42
C GLU A 303 6.10 12.02 -15.64
N HIS A 304 5.33 13.09 -15.45
CA HIS A 304 4.13 13.09 -14.59
C HIS A 304 2.82 12.69 -15.30
N MET A 305 2.89 12.21 -16.55
CA MET A 305 1.71 12.16 -17.44
C MET A 305 1.07 10.76 -17.62
N VAL A 306 1.42 9.77 -16.81
CA VAL A 306 0.70 8.47 -16.77
C VAL A 306 0.07 8.29 -15.38
N LYS A 307 -0.94 9.12 -15.08
CA LYS A 307 -1.83 8.87 -13.94
C LYS A 307 -3.01 8.03 -14.46
N GLY A 308 -3.14 6.78 -14.01
CA GLY A 308 -4.40 6.03 -14.12
C GLY A 308 -4.43 4.74 -14.97
N ILE A 309 -3.29 4.17 -15.38
CA ILE A 309 -3.25 2.76 -15.83
C ILE A 309 -2.43 1.99 -14.79
N PRO A 310 -3.05 1.12 -13.96
CA PRO A 310 -2.30 0.22 -13.10
C PRO A 310 -1.44 -0.67 -13.99
N SER A 311 -0.12 -0.58 -13.83
CA SER A 311 0.82 -1.38 -14.60
C SER A 311 0.71 -2.87 -14.22
N LEU A 312 1.18 -3.77 -15.08
CA LEU A 312 1.28 -5.20 -14.76
C LEU A 312 2.11 -5.44 -13.48
N ALA A 313 3.11 -4.59 -13.21
CA ALA A 313 3.85 -4.68 -11.94
C ALA A 313 2.99 -4.33 -10.73
N SER A 314 2.08 -3.34 -10.80
CA SER A 314 1.13 -3.05 -9.70
C SER A 314 0.03 -4.11 -9.50
N GLN A 315 -0.09 -5.06 -10.45
CA GLN A 315 -0.91 -6.27 -10.30
C GLN A 315 -0.15 -7.41 -9.63
N ILE A 316 1.15 -7.48 -9.89
CA ILE A 316 2.00 -8.55 -9.37
C ILE A 316 2.59 -8.16 -8.03
N TYR A 317 2.78 -6.86 -7.77
CA TYR A 317 3.40 -6.32 -6.57
C TYR A 317 2.53 -5.24 -5.92
N ASP A 318 2.63 -5.10 -4.61
CA ASP A 318 2.09 -3.97 -3.87
C ASP A 318 2.98 -2.72 -4.01
N ASP A 319 2.60 -1.64 -3.32
CA ASP A 319 3.30 -0.36 -3.28
C ASP A 319 4.65 -0.41 -2.55
N MET A 320 4.86 -1.45 -1.73
CA MET A 320 6.09 -1.71 -0.99
C MET A 320 7.04 -2.66 -1.74
N GLY A 321 6.58 -3.31 -2.81
CA GLY A 321 7.36 -4.21 -3.66
C GLY A 321 7.22 -5.70 -3.33
N TYR A 322 6.28 -6.07 -2.45
CA TYR A 322 5.95 -7.47 -2.18
C TYR A 322 5.10 -8.02 -3.30
N LYS A 323 5.36 -9.28 -3.68
CA LYS A 323 4.57 -9.96 -4.70
C LYS A 323 3.19 -10.28 -4.13
N LYS A 324 2.14 -9.74 -4.73
CA LYS A 324 0.75 -10.11 -4.48
C LYS A 324 0.56 -11.60 -4.68
N ARG A 325 -0.05 -12.24 -3.68
CA ARG A 325 -0.29 -13.68 -3.70
C ARG A 325 -1.39 -14.05 -4.68
N THR A 326 -1.19 -15.16 -5.37
CA THR A 326 -2.27 -15.85 -6.07
C THR A 326 -3.23 -16.46 -5.06
N ASN A 327 -4.48 -16.74 -5.48
CA ASN A 327 -5.47 -17.45 -4.66
C ASN A 327 -4.91 -18.72 -4.03
N LYS A 328 -4.13 -19.51 -4.78
CA LYS A 328 -3.55 -20.76 -4.28
C LYS A 328 -2.48 -20.54 -3.22
N GLU A 329 -1.62 -19.55 -3.41
CA GLU A 329 -0.59 -19.19 -2.41
C GLU A 329 -1.29 -18.70 -1.13
N MET A 330 -2.23 -17.76 -1.25
CA MET A 330 -2.95 -17.22 -0.10
C MET A 330 -3.77 -18.27 0.64
N ASP A 331 -4.47 -19.17 -0.06
CA ASP A 331 -5.21 -20.27 0.57
C ASP A 331 -4.28 -21.14 1.44
N ALA A 332 -3.09 -21.47 0.92
CA ALA A 332 -2.11 -22.31 1.61
C ALA A 332 -1.52 -21.62 2.86
N HIS A 333 -1.30 -20.30 2.79
CA HIS A 333 -0.88 -19.50 3.95
C HIS A 333 -2.01 -19.39 4.97
N PHE A 334 -3.20 -19.01 4.55
CA PHE A 334 -4.34 -18.76 5.44
C PHE A 334 -4.79 -20.03 6.18
N GLU A 335 -4.64 -21.22 5.59
CA GLU A 335 -4.89 -22.50 6.27
C GLU A 335 -3.91 -22.79 7.44
N GLN A 336 -2.74 -22.15 7.44
CA GLN A 336 -1.71 -22.33 8.45
C GLN A 336 -1.75 -21.24 9.53
N TYR A 337 -2.55 -20.19 9.34
CA TYR A 337 -2.63 -19.08 10.28
C TYR A 337 -3.21 -19.52 11.62
N SER A 338 -2.57 -19.07 12.69
CA SER A 338 -3.10 -19.14 14.05
C SER A 338 -4.30 -18.19 14.22
N GLU A 339 -5.06 -18.37 15.31
CA GLU A 339 -6.21 -17.49 15.62
C GLU A 339 -5.79 -16.02 15.72
N LEU A 340 -4.65 -15.73 16.35
CA LEU A 340 -4.08 -14.38 16.43
C LEU A 340 -3.76 -13.80 15.05
N GLN A 341 -3.15 -14.61 14.16
CA GLN A 341 -2.86 -14.16 12.80
C GLN A 341 -4.12 -13.89 12.00
N ILE A 342 -5.15 -14.73 12.13
CA ILE A 342 -6.45 -14.50 11.49
C ILE A 342 -7.08 -13.22 12.03
N GLN A 343 -7.03 -12.99 13.34
CA GLN A 343 -7.54 -11.79 13.97
C GLN A 343 -6.86 -10.54 13.41
N LEU A 344 -5.53 -10.47 13.46
CA LEU A 344 -4.77 -9.32 12.95
C LEU A 344 -4.97 -9.13 11.45
N MET A 345 -4.93 -10.21 10.67
CA MET A 345 -5.09 -10.14 9.21
C MET A 345 -6.48 -9.64 8.81
N SER A 346 -7.52 -9.96 9.59
CA SER A 346 -8.89 -9.47 9.34
C SER A 346 -8.98 -7.94 9.28
N ALA A 347 -8.10 -7.22 9.97
CA ALA A 347 -8.08 -5.75 9.97
C ALA A 347 -7.54 -5.17 8.65
N VAL A 348 -6.72 -5.89 7.89
CA VAL A 348 -5.99 -5.35 6.73
C VAL A 348 -6.25 -6.09 5.41
N LEU A 349 -7.04 -7.17 5.43
CA LEU A 349 -7.38 -7.88 4.21
C LEU A 349 -8.17 -7.01 3.23
N GLU A 350 -7.74 -7.00 1.98
CA GLU A 350 -8.49 -6.42 0.87
C GLU A 350 -9.87 -7.10 0.67
N PRO A 351 -10.86 -6.41 0.08
CA PRO A 351 -12.23 -6.91 -0.06
C PRO A 351 -12.36 -8.28 -0.73
N HIS A 352 -11.48 -8.58 -1.70
CA HIS A 352 -11.51 -9.86 -2.40
C HIS A 352 -11.15 -11.04 -1.46
N TRP A 353 -10.20 -10.83 -0.54
CA TRP A 353 -9.83 -11.82 0.48
C TRP A 353 -10.87 -11.90 1.59
N LEU A 354 -11.41 -10.76 2.04
CA LEU A 354 -12.52 -10.73 3.00
C LEU A 354 -13.71 -11.56 2.49
N HIS A 355 -14.09 -11.39 1.22
CA HIS A 355 -15.14 -12.20 0.59
C HIS A 355 -14.77 -13.69 0.56
N ARG A 356 -13.54 -14.02 0.13
CA ARG A 356 -13.07 -15.41 0.00
C ARG A 356 -13.08 -16.14 1.35
N TYR A 357 -12.61 -15.47 2.40
CA TYR A 357 -12.44 -16.04 3.74
C TYR A 357 -13.54 -15.64 4.74
N ARG A 358 -14.65 -15.08 4.28
CA ARG A 358 -15.80 -14.60 5.08
C ARG A 358 -16.30 -15.54 6.20
N ASN A 359 -16.09 -16.86 6.09
CA ASN A 359 -16.52 -17.81 7.12
C ASN A 359 -15.41 -18.19 8.12
N LYS A 360 -14.22 -17.61 7.97
CA LYS A 360 -13.02 -17.91 8.76
C LYS A 360 -12.41 -16.68 9.44
N ILE A 361 -12.67 -15.49 8.89
CA ILE A 361 -12.17 -14.21 9.43
C ILE A 361 -13.00 -13.73 10.63
N ASP A 362 -12.41 -12.85 11.41
CA ASP A 362 -13.07 -12.21 12.55
C ASP A 362 -13.82 -10.95 12.08
N TRP A 363 -15.14 -11.07 11.91
CA TRP A 363 -15.97 -9.96 11.47
C TRP A 363 -16.08 -8.81 12.46
N GLN A 364 -15.86 -9.05 13.75
CA GLN A 364 -15.81 -7.97 14.73
C GLN A 364 -14.59 -7.09 14.45
N ILE A 365 -13.44 -7.70 14.16
CA ILE A 365 -12.21 -6.99 13.78
C ILE A 365 -12.33 -6.34 12.40
N VAL A 366 -12.87 -7.06 11.41
CA VAL A 366 -13.14 -6.49 10.08
C VAL A 366 -13.96 -5.21 10.23
N CYS A 367 -15.10 -5.30 10.93
CA CYS A 367 -16.01 -4.18 11.09
C CYS A 367 -15.37 -3.04 11.88
N LYS A 368 -14.54 -3.30 12.89
CA LYS A 368 -13.93 -2.26 13.73
C LYS A 368 -12.75 -1.53 13.07
N TYR A 369 -11.93 -2.23 12.29
CA TYR A 369 -10.61 -1.72 11.89
C TYR A 369 -10.36 -1.65 10.38
N ASN A 370 -11.10 -2.39 9.55
CA ASN A 370 -10.76 -2.51 8.13
C ASN A 370 -11.16 -1.25 7.34
N GLU A 371 -10.18 -0.59 6.74
CA GLU A 371 -10.35 0.63 5.93
C GLU A 371 -11.04 0.37 4.59
N HIS A 372 -10.95 -0.85 4.04
CA HIS A 372 -11.43 -1.17 2.70
C HIS A 372 -12.94 -1.45 2.63
N LEU A 373 -13.67 -1.27 3.73
CA LEU A 373 -15.11 -1.50 3.78
C LEU A 373 -15.84 -0.42 3.00
N THR A 374 -16.62 -0.85 2.01
CA THR A 374 -17.45 0.03 1.17
C THR A 374 -18.92 -0.35 1.30
N ASP A 375 -19.81 0.59 0.96
CA ASP A 375 -21.26 0.37 0.92
C ASP A 375 -21.65 -0.94 0.22
N ASP A 376 -21.15 -1.16 -1.00
CA ASP A 376 -21.49 -2.34 -1.81
C ASP A 376 -21.00 -3.63 -1.17
N PHE A 377 -19.80 -3.60 -0.58
CA PHE A 377 -19.24 -4.75 0.13
C PHE A 377 -20.07 -5.10 1.37
N LEU A 378 -20.36 -4.10 2.21
CA LEU A 378 -21.16 -4.27 3.42
C LEU A 378 -22.59 -4.74 3.10
N VAL A 379 -23.25 -4.14 2.11
CA VAL A 379 -24.59 -4.59 1.67
C VAL A 379 -24.57 -6.04 1.21
N SER A 380 -23.54 -6.45 0.48
CA SER A 380 -23.39 -7.84 -0.01
C SER A 380 -23.11 -8.85 1.11
N HIS A 381 -22.59 -8.38 2.25
CA HIS A 381 -22.20 -9.20 3.40
C HIS A 381 -22.99 -8.86 4.68
N ALA A 382 -24.18 -8.27 4.54
CA ALA A 382 -24.95 -7.70 5.65
C ALA A 382 -25.19 -8.69 6.82
N GLN A 383 -25.27 -9.98 6.52
CA GLN A 383 -25.46 -11.05 7.51
C GLN A 383 -24.26 -11.29 8.44
N PHE A 384 -23.07 -10.80 8.08
CA PHE A 384 -21.85 -10.94 8.87
C PHE A 384 -21.49 -9.66 9.63
N ILE A 385 -22.15 -8.54 9.34
CA ILE A 385 -21.81 -7.24 9.93
C ILE A 385 -22.11 -7.27 11.43
N ASP A 386 -21.08 -6.96 12.22
CA ASP A 386 -21.22 -6.53 13.58
C ASP A 386 -21.38 -4.99 13.60
N PHE A 387 -22.60 -4.52 13.81
CA PHE A 387 -22.91 -3.08 13.82
C PHE A 387 -22.37 -2.36 15.05
N GLU A 388 -22.13 -3.06 16.16
CA GLU A 388 -21.51 -2.46 17.33
C GLU A 388 -20.03 -2.18 17.05
N ALA A 389 -19.33 -3.16 16.46
CA ALA A 389 -17.96 -2.99 16.01
C ALA A 389 -17.83 -1.95 14.89
N LEU A 390 -18.69 -2.01 13.87
CA LEU A 390 -18.71 -1.06 12.76
C LEU A 390 -18.95 0.37 13.22
N GLY A 391 -19.75 0.55 14.29
CA GLY A 391 -20.01 1.85 14.90
C GLY A 391 -18.73 2.59 15.32
N ASN A 392 -17.68 1.84 15.68
CA ASN A 392 -16.40 2.36 16.16
C ASN A 392 -15.33 2.43 15.05
N ASN A 393 -15.67 2.14 13.80
CA ASN A 393 -14.70 2.19 12.71
C ASN A 393 -14.43 3.64 12.30
N LEU A 394 -13.15 4.02 12.40
CA LEU A 394 -12.63 5.35 12.06
C LEU A 394 -11.92 5.37 10.70
N TRP A 395 -11.92 4.27 9.96
CA TRP A 395 -11.00 4.06 8.84
C TRP A 395 -11.73 3.87 7.52
N CYS A 396 -12.96 3.35 7.53
CA CYS A 396 -13.74 3.17 6.32
C CYS A 396 -14.57 4.40 5.93
N GLU A 397 -14.70 4.66 4.63
CA GLU A 397 -15.57 5.70 4.07
C GLU A 397 -16.91 5.11 3.62
N LEU A 398 -18.01 5.51 4.28
CA LEU A 398 -19.37 5.04 3.95
C LEU A 398 -20.23 6.20 3.46
N SER A 399 -21.18 5.92 2.56
CA SER A 399 -22.10 6.97 2.14
C SER A 399 -23.14 7.28 3.23
N VAL A 400 -23.59 8.53 3.28
CA VAL A 400 -24.75 8.95 4.09
C VAL A 400 -25.99 8.10 3.77
N GLY A 401 -26.13 7.62 2.52
CA GLY A 401 -27.21 6.71 2.13
C GLY A 401 -27.15 5.37 2.84
N PHE A 402 -25.96 4.79 2.98
CA PHE A 402 -25.73 3.57 3.76
C PHE A 402 -26.04 3.80 5.24
N ILE A 403 -25.50 4.87 5.83
CA ILE A 403 -25.74 5.24 7.24
C ILE A 403 -27.24 5.40 7.50
N LYS A 404 -27.96 6.17 6.68
CA LYS A 404 -29.43 6.35 6.79
C LYS A 404 -30.18 5.01 6.72
N LYS A 405 -29.79 4.13 5.80
CA LYS A 405 -30.45 2.82 5.61
C LYS A 405 -30.29 1.91 6.82
N TYR A 406 -29.11 1.88 7.43
CA TYR A 406 -28.81 0.98 8.54
C TYR A 406 -28.81 1.61 9.92
N LEU A 407 -29.12 2.91 10.03
CA LEU A 407 -29.04 3.70 11.26
C LEU A 407 -29.54 2.95 12.51
N LYS A 408 -30.73 2.34 12.43
CA LYS A 408 -31.37 1.65 13.55
C LYS A 408 -30.65 0.38 14.06
N HIS A 409 -29.64 -0.11 13.35
CA HIS A 409 -28.87 -1.29 13.73
C HIS A 409 -27.68 -0.95 14.65
N PHE A 410 -27.24 0.31 14.68
CA PHE A 410 -26.17 0.75 15.57
C PHE A 410 -26.66 0.89 17.03
N ASN A 411 -25.72 0.84 17.97
CA ASN A 411 -25.99 1.00 19.40
C ASN A 411 -26.07 2.49 19.80
N HIS A 412 -27.28 3.06 19.80
CA HIS A 412 -27.53 4.48 20.11
C HIS A 412 -27.51 4.84 21.60
N HIS A 413 -27.08 3.94 22.50
CA HIS A 413 -26.92 4.27 23.91
C HIS A 413 -25.67 5.10 24.20
N GLN A 414 -24.73 5.14 23.25
CA GLN A 414 -23.50 5.91 23.29
C GLN A 414 -23.29 6.65 21.96
N PRO A 415 -22.41 7.67 21.94
CA PRO A 415 -21.95 8.27 20.69
C PRO A 415 -21.39 7.19 19.74
N ILE A 416 -21.70 7.30 18.45
CA ILE A 416 -21.30 6.32 17.43
C ILE A 416 -20.31 7.01 16.47
N PRO A 417 -19.00 6.76 16.61
CA PRO A 417 -17.96 7.47 15.85
C PRO A 417 -18.18 7.51 14.34
N ILE A 418 -18.53 6.37 13.71
CA ILE A 418 -18.72 6.32 12.26
C ILE A 418 -19.89 7.21 11.78
N ILE A 419 -20.92 7.39 12.62
CA ILE A 419 -22.04 8.29 12.30
C ILE A 419 -21.62 9.74 12.45
N ILE A 420 -20.86 10.07 13.51
CA ILE A 420 -20.41 11.43 13.78
C ILE A 420 -19.47 11.90 12.67
N ARG A 421 -18.55 11.05 12.21
CA ARG A 421 -17.66 11.36 11.07
C ARG A 421 -18.39 11.64 9.77
N HIS A 422 -19.54 11.01 9.54
CA HIS A 422 -20.35 11.19 8.33
C HIS A 422 -21.58 12.07 8.58
N LEU A 423 -21.57 12.84 9.68
CA LEU A 423 -22.71 13.65 10.08
C LEU A 423 -22.88 14.82 9.10
N THR A 424 -24.10 14.97 8.61
CA THR A 424 -24.53 16.14 7.85
C THR A 424 -25.70 16.81 8.56
N GLU A 425 -25.94 18.09 8.26
CA GLU A 425 -27.09 18.85 8.74
C GLU A 425 -28.40 18.07 8.49
N GLU A 426 -28.55 17.56 7.27
CA GLU A 426 -29.74 16.79 6.88
C GLU A 426 -29.88 15.50 7.71
N LEU A 427 -28.78 14.79 7.96
CA LEU A 427 -28.77 13.56 8.75
C LEU A 427 -29.12 13.87 10.22
N TYR A 428 -28.50 14.89 10.80
CA TYR A 428 -28.75 15.31 12.17
C TYR A 428 -30.20 15.75 12.37
N MET A 429 -30.72 16.63 11.52
CA MET A 429 -32.10 17.11 11.61
C MET A 429 -33.13 16.00 11.44
N SER A 430 -32.83 14.99 10.62
CA SER A 430 -33.74 13.86 10.40
C SER A 430 -33.76 12.86 11.56
N TYR A 431 -32.68 12.78 12.36
CA TYR A 431 -32.48 11.73 13.36
C TYR A 431 -31.90 12.25 14.69
N LYS A 432 -32.17 13.51 15.05
CA LYS A 432 -31.66 14.18 16.27
C LYS A 432 -31.89 13.37 17.55
N ASP A 433 -33.01 12.66 17.63
CA ASP A 433 -33.35 11.83 18.81
C ASP A 433 -32.53 10.54 18.94
N MET A 434 -31.84 10.10 17.88
CA MET A 434 -31.01 8.89 17.88
C MET A 434 -29.51 9.21 17.97
N ILE A 435 -29.08 10.32 17.38
CA ILE A 435 -27.66 10.67 17.26
C ILE A 435 -27.19 11.38 18.52
N GLN A 436 -26.41 10.69 19.36
CA GLN A 436 -25.77 11.29 20.53
C GLN A 436 -24.47 11.99 20.12
N VAL A 437 -24.49 13.33 20.06
CA VAL A 437 -23.31 14.16 19.77
C VAL A 437 -23.41 15.48 20.53
N ASN A 438 -22.29 15.97 21.03
CA ASN A 438 -22.17 17.30 21.65
C ASN A 438 -21.06 18.11 20.94
N SER A 439 -20.88 19.38 21.30
CA SER A 439 -19.86 20.24 20.68
C SER A 439 -18.44 19.70 20.79
N ASP A 440 -18.11 19.08 21.93
CA ASP A 440 -16.76 18.60 22.21
C ASP A 440 -16.43 17.35 21.36
N LEU A 441 -17.38 16.42 21.25
CA LEU A 441 -17.31 15.26 20.36
C LEU A 441 -17.28 15.67 18.90
N LEU A 442 -18.08 16.66 18.49
CA LEU A 442 -18.05 17.16 17.12
C LEU A 442 -16.67 17.76 16.78
N PHE A 443 -16.06 18.48 17.73
CA PHE A 443 -14.72 19.04 17.57
C PHE A 443 -13.64 17.95 17.47
N GLN A 444 -13.76 16.84 18.23
CA GLN A 444 -12.84 15.70 18.11
C GLN A 444 -12.82 15.10 16.69
N TYR A 445 -13.94 15.13 15.97
CA TYR A 445 -14.05 14.64 14.60
C TYR A 445 -14.00 15.76 13.55
N TYR A 446 -13.54 16.96 13.90
CA TYR A 446 -13.54 18.14 13.02
C TYR A 446 -12.94 17.85 11.64
N ASP A 447 -11.76 17.20 11.60
CA ASP A 447 -11.07 16.88 10.34
C ASP A 447 -11.81 15.85 9.47
N ALA A 448 -12.72 15.07 10.07
CA ALA A 448 -13.55 14.09 9.37
C ALA A 448 -14.92 14.66 8.94
N VAL A 449 -15.45 15.65 9.65
CA VAL A 449 -16.77 16.26 9.41
C VAL A 449 -16.68 17.28 8.26
N GLY A 450 -16.59 16.76 7.03
CA GLY A 450 -16.84 17.52 5.79
C GLY A 450 -16.10 18.86 5.64
N ASN A 451 -16.66 19.75 4.81
CA ASN A 451 -16.12 21.10 4.58
C ASN A 451 -16.48 22.02 5.76
N TYR A 452 -15.66 23.05 6.05
CA TYR A 452 -15.85 23.99 7.19
C TYR A 452 -17.29 24.48 7.40
N ASP A 453 -18.00 24.75 6.29
CA ASP A 453 -19.40 25.19 6.31
C ASP A 453 -20.37 24.16 6.93
N GLU A 454 -20.12 22.87 6.75
CA GLU A 454 -20.95 21.80 7.33
C GLU A 454 -20.76 21.73 8.84
N TYR A 455 -19.50 21.80 9.30
CA TYR A 455 -19.16 21.82 10.71
C TYR A 455 -19.79 23.01 11.44
N GLU A 456 -19.68 24.23 10.90
CA GLU A 456 -20.29 25.43 11.52
C GLU A 456 -21.82 25.30 11.64
N ARG A 457 -22.49 24.79 10.60
CA ARG A 457 -23.95 24.56 10.65
C ARG A 457 -24.34 23.54 11.73
N LEU A 458 -23.60 22.45 11.85
CA LEU A 458 -23.82 21.46 12.90
C LEU A 458 -23.55 22.04 14.29
N LEU A 459 -22.53 22.87 14.44
CA LEU A 459 -22.19 23.54 15.69
C LEU A 459 -23.28 24.53 16.13
N GLU A 460 -23.88 25.27 15.20
CA GLU A 460 -25.04 26.13 15.48
C GLU A 460 -26.24 25.30 15.97
N LEU A 461 -26.55 24.19 15.31
CA LEU A 461 -27.66 23.29 15.67
C LEU A 461 -27.47 22.55 17.00
N LEU A 462 -26.24 22.43 17.50
CA LEU A 462 -25.91 21.85 18.81
C LEU A 462 -25.95 22.89 19.94
N LYS A 463 -25.94 24.18 19.62
CA LYS A 463 -26.10 25.28 20.59
C LYS A 463 -27.58 25.56 20.89
N GLU A 464 -28.49 25.12 20.03
CA GLU A 464 -29.96 25.17 20.19
C GLU A 464 -30.54 23.93 20.89
#